data_AF-A0A9Q0U2W9-F1
#
_entry.id   AF-A0A9Q0U2W9-F1
#
_cell.length_a   1.000
_cell.length_b   1.000
_cell.length_c   1.000
_cell.angle_alpha   90.00
_cell.angle_beta   90.00
_cell.angle_gamma   90.00
#
_symmetry.space_group_name_H-M   'P 1'
#
loop_
_entity.id
_entity.type
_entity.pdbx_description
1 polymer ?
#
loop_
_entity_poly.entity_id
_entity_poly.type
_entity_poly.pdbx_seq_one_letter_code
_entity_poly.pdbx_strand_id
1 'polypeptide(L)'
;MGSSKQYAIESWRKQKLQEVKQLVHGTEGLTSSVLQQEAGMIQRALESDWDVLSENIGLWVPDEVIHQEHNDKPEDEEEPEEEVLPGRPLPPECHAELHADYGGAAVRWGLTHHKESAADCCQACLDQAKYAKPGEKKCNIWVYCPSETGCYSPDIYEHKNQECWLKHAEKPKLNFKDKYSDWYRDSHPNAPLIVPWVSGVFYKDVEATSADTFDEALLTT
;
A
#
# COMPACT_ATOMS: atom_id res chain seq x y z
N MET A 1 -19.34 8.36 27.31
CA MET A 1 -20.20 7.22 26.91
C MET A 1 -19.23 6.10 26.55
N GLY A 2 -19.16 5.02 27.34
CA GLY A 2 -18.16 3.96 27.15
C GLY A 2 -18.25 3.29 25.78
N SER A 3 -17.12 2.80 25.29
CA SER A 3 -17.01 2.11 24.00
C SER A 3 -17.82 0.80 24.01
N SER A 4 -18.37 0.41 22.85
CA SER A 4 -19.14 -0.85 22.69
C SER A 4 -18.38 -2.09 23.20
N LYS A 5 -17.05 -2.07 23.16
CA LYS A 5 -16.20 -3.17 23.67
C LYS A 5 -16.18 -3.24 25.20
N GLN A 6 -16.12 -2.09 25.87
CA GLN A 6 -16.14 -2.02 27.34
C GLN A 6 -17.46 -2.52 27.90
N TYR A 7 -18.57 -2.14 27.26
CA TYR A 7 -19.89 -2.64 27.63
C TYR A 7 -19.99 -4.17 27.53
N ALA A 8 -19.42 -4.78 26.48
CA ALA A 8 -19.41 -6.23 26.32
C ALA A 8 -18.60 -6.93 27.43
N ILE A 9 -17.44 -6.38 27.80
CA ILE A 9 -16.58 -6.91 28.86
C ILE A 9 -17.27 -6.80 30.23
N GLU A 10 -17.87 -5.66 30.54
CA GLU A 10 -18.62 -5.48 31.80
C GLU A 10 -19.84 -6.39 31.88
N SER A 11 -20.56 -6.57 30.77
CA SER A 11 -21.71 -7.46 30.70
C SER A 11 -21.29 -8.92 30.95
N TRP A 12 -20.20 -9.36 30.32
CA TRP A 12 -19.62 -10.68 30.53
C TRP A 12 -19.16 -10.89 31.98
N ARG A 13 -18.46 -9.90 32.58
CA ARG A 13 -18.03 -9.95 33.99
C ARG A 13 -19.23 -10.16 34.92
N LYS A 14 -20.29 -9.37 34.75
CA LYS A 14 -21.51 -9.46 35.58
C LYS A 14 -22.18 -10.82 35.45
N GLN A 15 -22.28 -11.35 34.22
CA GLN A 15 -22.82 -12.69 33.98
C GLN A 15 -21.98 -13.78 34.66
N LYS A 16 -20.66 -13.76 34.50
CA LYS A 16 -19.76 -14.75 35.10
C LYS A 16 -19.72 -14.68 36.62
N LEU A 17 -19.76 -13.48 37.19
CA LEU A 17 -19.86 -13.32 38.63
C LEU A 17 -21.16 -13.93 39.19
N GLN A 18 -22.27 -13.79 38.47
CA GLN A 18 -23.55 -14.39 38.86
C GLN A 18 -23.50 -15.93 38.80
N GLU A 19 -22.93 -16.50 37.74
CA GLU A 19 -22.73 -17.95 37.62
C GLU A 19 -21.89 -18.49 38.78
N VAL A 20 -20.79 -17.82 39.13
CA VAL A 20 -19.90 -18.23 40.22
C VAL A 20 -20.57 -18.08 41.58
N LYS A 21 -21.32 -17.00 41.83
CA LYS A 21 -22.06 -16.82 43.08
C LYS A 21 -23.11 -17.91 43.28
N GLN A 22 -23.79 -18.36 42.21
CA GLN A 22 -24.72 -19.48 42.27
C GLN A 22 -24.01 -20.81 42.58
N LEU A 23 -22.80 -21.01 42.04
CA LEU A 23 -21.98 -22.18 42.37
C LEU A 23 -21.49 -22.17 43.82
N VAL A 24 -21.14 -20.99 44.37
CA VAL A 24 -20.69 -20.83 45.76
C VAL A 24 -21.85 -20.94 46.76
N HIS A 25 -23.03 -20.40 46.45
CA HIS A 25 -24.21 -20.41 47.33
C HIS A 25 -25.12 -21.64 47.15
N GLY A 26 -25.00 -22.34 46.02
CA GLY A 26 -25.71 -23.58 45.74
C GLY A 26 -25.04 -24.76 46.43
N THR A 27 -25.40 -25.00 47.69
CA THR A 27 -24.90 -26.07 48.58
C THR A 27 -25.11 -27.52 48.07
N GLU A 28 -25.61 -27.75 46.85
CA GLU A 28 -26.01 -29.09 46.37
C GLU A 28 -25.14 -29.70 45.24
N GLY A 29 -24.09 -29.02 44.75
CA GLY A 29 -23.36 -29.50 43.55
C GLY A 29 -21.86 -29.77 43.67
N LEU A 30 -21.16 -29.24 44.67
CA LEU A 30 -19.69 -29.24 44.70
C LEU A 30 -19.16 -30.25 45.72
N THR A 31 -18.90 -31.47 45.25
CA THR A 31 -18.43 -32.61 46.07
C THR A 31 -16.93 -32.58 46.40
N SER A 32 -16.20 -31.55 45.97
CA SER A 32 -14.75 -31.42 46.20
C SER A 32 -14.39 -30.07 46.80
N SER A 33 -13.60 -30.09 47.88
CA SER A 33 -13.05 -28.90 48.56
C SER A 33 -12.20 -28.03 47.63
N VAL A 34 -11.56 -28.65 46.63
CA VAL A 34 -10.72 -27.98 45.62
C VAL A 34 -11.57 -27.07 44.74
N LEU A 35 -12.74 -27.54 44.29
CA LEU A 35 -13.63 -26.77 43.42
C LEU A 35 -14.28 -25.60 44.17
N GLN A 36 -14.55 -25.75 45.47
CA GLN A 36 -15.03 -24.65 46.31
C GLN A 36 -13.97 -23.56 46.48
N GLN A 37 -12.70 -23.95 46.68
CA GLN A 37 -11.59 -23.03 46.78
C GLN A 37 -11.36 -22.28 45.45
N GLU A 38 -11.42 -22.98 44.32
CA GLU A 38 -11.33 -22.40 42.97
C GLU A 38 -12.47 -21.42 42.68
N ALA A 39 -13.72 -21.80 42.98
CA ALA A 39 -14.88 -20.91 42.82
C ALA A 39 -14.75 -19.64 43.68
N GLY A 40 -14.24 -19.76 44.91
CA GLY A 40 -13.97 -18.61 45.79
C GLY A 40 -12.82 -17.72 45.31
N MET A 41 -11.84 -18.26 44.57
CA MET A 41 -10.80 -17.46 43.91
C MET A 41 -11.38 -16.72 42.71
N ILE A 42 -12.18 -17.38 41.87
CA ILE A 42 -12.81 -16.75 40.71
C ILE A 42 -13.79 -15.65 41.13
N GLN A 43 -14.56 -15.87 42.20
CA GLN A 43 -15.48 -14.85 42.71
C GLN A 43 -14.72 -13.58 43.11
N ARG A 44 -13.64 -13.71 43.90
CA ARG A 44 -12.80 -12.56 44.29
C ARG A 44 -12.20 -11.86 43.08
N ALA A 45 -11.69 -12.62 42.12
CA ALA A 45 -11.09 -12.10 40.90
C ALA A 45 -12.08 -11.30 40.03
N LEU A 46 -13.35 -11.74 39.96
CA LEU A 46 -14.40 -11.05 39.19
C LEU A 46 -15.10 -9.92 39.98
N GLU A 47 -15.01 -9.91 41.31
CA GLU A 47 -15.71 -8.96 42.18
C GLU A 47 -14.77 -7.86 42.69
N SER A 48 -13.80 -8.20 43.55
CA SER A 48 -12.91 -7.24 44.21
C SER A 48 -11.64 -6.95 43.42
N ASP A 49 -11.09 -7.95 42.72
CA ASP A 49 -9.77 -7.84 42.10
C ASP A 49 -9.85 -7.66 40.58
N TRP A 50 -11.03 -7.26 40.08
CA TRP A 50 -11.32 -7.20 38.65
C TRP A 50 -10.39 -6.27 37.89
N ASP A 51 -10.07 -5.11 38.43
CA ASP A 51 -9.23 -4.13 37.74
C ASP A 51 -7.83 -4.73 37.49
N VAL A 52 -7.24 -5.31 38.54
CA VAL A 52 -5.95 -6.02 38.49
C VAL A 52 -6.01 -7.24 37.57
N LEU A 53 -7.08 -8.02 37.64
CA LEU A 53 -7.26 -9.18 36.76
C LEU A 53 -7.33 -8.74 35.29
N SER A 54 -8.16 -7.75 35.00
CA SER A 54 -8.45 -7.27 33.64
C SER A 54 -7.21 -6.69 32.95
N GLU A 55 -6.36 -6.01 33.70
CA GLU A 55 -5.06 -5.53 33.23
C GLU A 55 -4.12 -6.70 32.93
N ASN A 56 -3.98 -7.63 33.87
CA ASN A 56 -3.07 -8.77 33.73
C ASN A 56 -3.43 -9.73 32.58
N ILE A 57 -4.71 -9.88 32.27
CA ILE A 57 -5.18 -10.76 31.18
C ILE A 57 -5.42 -10.02 29.86
N GLY A 58 -5.08 -8.72 29.80
CA GLY A 58 -5.21 -7.91 28.57
C GLY A 58 -6.64 -7.64 28.13
N LEU A 59 -7.60 -7.68 29.06
CA LEU A 59 -9.01 -7.32 28.81
C LEU A 59 -9.31 -5.85 29.13
N TRP A 60 -8.38 -5.11 29.74
CA TRP A 60 -8.54 -3.70 30.01
C TRP A 60 -8.53 -2.87 28.71
N VAL A 61 -9.56 -2.03 28.53
CA VAL A 61 -9.69 -1.10 27.40
C VAL A 61 -9.95 0.30 27.96
N PRO A 62 -9.14 1.32 27.63
CA PRO A 62 -9.36 2.70 28.07
C PRO A 62 -10.71 3.26 27.61
N ASP A 63 -11.34 4.11 28.43
CA ASP A 63 -12.58 4.85 28.10
C ASP A 63 -12.39 5.81 26.92
N GLU A 64 -11.20 6.37 26.81
CA GLU A 64 -10.73 7.18 25.70
C GLU A 64 -9.38 6.65 25.25
N VAL A 65 -9.34 6.02 24.09
CA VAL A 65 -8.09 5.84 23.35
C VAL A 65 -7.86 7.15 22.60
N ILE A 66 -7.15 8.08 23.23
CA ILE A 66 -6.59 9.22 22.50
C ILE A 66 -5.45 8.64 21.68
N HIS A 67 -5.70 8.38 20.39
CA HIS A 67 -4.62 8.19 19.44
C HIS A 67 -3.90 9.54 19.31
N GLN A 68 -2.95 9.79 20.18
CA GLN A 68 -1.85 10.67 19.80
C GLN A 68 -1.02 9.84 18.83
N GLU A 69 -1.15 10.13 17.53
CA GLU A 69 -0.07 9.85 16.61
C GLU A 69 1.15 10.58 17.16
N HIS A 70 1.96 9.86 17.92
CA HIS A 70 3.31 10.29 18.17
C HIS A 70 4.00 10.12 16.82
N ASN A 71 4.36 11.23 16.19
CA ASN A 71 5.21 11.17 15.01
C ASN A 71 6.58 10.77 15.54
N ASP A 72 6.80 9.47 15.72
CA ASP A 72 8.08 8.87 16.12
C ASP A 72 9.17 9.09 15.04
N LYS A 73 8.84 9.84 13.98
CA LYS A 73 9.77 10.41 13.03
C LYS A 73 10.77 11.31 13.79
N PRO A 74 12.05 10.93 13.90
CA PRO A 74 13.10 11.81 14.39
C PRO A 74 13.06 13.13 13.61
N GLU A 75 13.26 14.27 14.28
CA GLU A 75 13.35 15.59 13.62
C GLU A 75 14.50 15.68 12.60
N ASP A 76 15.43 14.72 12.63
CA ASP A 76 16.58 14.57 11.73
C ASP A 76 16.43 13.44 10.69
N GLU A 77 15.23 12.93 10.43
CA GLU A 77 15.00 12.13 9.21
C GLU A 77 15.05 13.04 8.00
N GLU A 78 16.21 13.06 7.34
CA GLU A 78 16.36 13.54 5.96
C GLU A 78 15.18 13.02 5.12
N GLU A 79 14.68 13.85 4.19
CA GLU A 79 13.62 13.47 3.25
C GLU A 79 13.87 12.04 2.72
N PRO A 80 12.82 11.19 2.59
CA PRO A 80 13.01 9.79 2.24
C PRO A 80 13.98 9.72 1.06
N GLU A 81 15.12 9.03 1.27
CA GLU A 81 16.19 8.89 0.29
C GLU A 81 15.54 8.77 -1.09
N GLU A 82 15.68 9.80 -1.94
CA GLU A 82 15.07 9.79 -3.27
C GLU A 82 15.47 8.45 -3.90
N GLU A 83 14.50 7.57 -4.19
CA GLU A 83 14.82 6.22 -4.65
C GLU A 83 15.70 6.30 -5.90
N VAL A 84 17.01 6.07 -5.73
CA VAL A 84 17.99 6.33 -6.78
C VAL A 84 17.93 5.20 -7.78
N LEU A 85 17.51 5.51 -9.01
CA LEU A 85 17.51 4.53 -10.08
C LEU A 85 18.94 4.23 -10.55
N PRO A 86 19.28 2.95 -10.79
CA PRO A 86 20.60 2.57 -11.27
C PRO A 86 20.85 3.10 -12.69
N GLY A 87 22.10 3.47 -12.95
CA GLY A 87 22.59 3.90 -14.27
C GLY A 87 22.73 5.41 -14.40
N ARG A 88 22.68 5.89 -15.65
CA ARG A 88 22.78 7.34 -15.94
C ARG A 88 21.51 8.07 -15.50
N PRO A 89 21.61 9.37 -15.13
CA PRO A 89 20.44 10.17 -14.79
C PRO A 89 19.40 10.17 -15.92
N LEU A 90 18.13 10.16 -15.55
CA LEU A 90 17.03 10.25 -16.50
C LEU A 90 16.91 11.67 -17.08
N PRO A 91 16.92 11.82 -18.41
CA PRO A 91 16.61 13.09 -19.03
C PRO A 91 15.18 13.59 -18.68
N PRO A 92 14.93 14.90 -18.49
CA PRO A 92 13.62 15.43 -18.14
C PRO A 92 12.51 15.08 -19.14
N GLU A 93 12.84 14.99 -20.43
CA GLU A 93 11.91 14.61 -21.50
C GLU A 93 11.37 13.18 -21.34
N CYS A 94 12.03 12.35 -20.53
CA CYS A 94 11.53 11.01 -20.23
C CYS A 94 10.28 11.03 -19.35
N HIS A 95 9.98 12.16 -18.69
CA HIS A 95 8.86 12.34 -17.77
C HIS A 95 8.70 11.15 -16.82
N ALA A 96 9.82 10.77 -16.20
CA ALA A 96 9.90 9.56 -15.40
C ALA A 96 9.05 9.68 -14.14
N GLU A 97 8.30 8.63 -13.87
CA GLU A 97 7.47 8.45 -12.70
C GLU A 97 7.88 7.15 -12.02
N LEU A 98 8.41 7.28 -10.79
CA LEU A 98 8.64 6.14 -9.91
C LEU A 98 7.30 5.47 -9.56
N HIS A 99 7.38 4.17 -9.29
CA HIS A 99 6.25 3.35 -8.86
C HIS A 99 5.02 3.48 -9.76
N ALA A 100 5.21 3.44 -11.08
CA ALA A 100 4.15 3.63 -12.06
C ALA A 100 4.21 2.55 -13.14
N ASP A 101 3.06 1.96 -13.44
CA ASP A 101 2.86 1.11 -14.64
C ASP A 101 1.78 1.73 -15.54
N TYR A 102 2.19 2.14 -16.74
CA TYR A 102 1.28 2.58 -17.79
C TYR A 102 0.92 1.44 -18.74
N GLY A 103 -0.38 1.32 -19.02
CA GLY A 103 -0.92 0.42 -20.02
C GLY A 103 -0.75 0.95 -21.44
N GLY A 104 -0.67 0.04 -22.41
CA GLY A 104 -0.58 0.37 -23.82
C GLY A 104 -0.28 -0.85 -24.69
N ALA A 105 -0.40 -0.70 -26.01
CA ALA A 105 -0.03 -1.75 -26.95
C ALA A 105 1.50 -1.84 -27.04
N ALA A 106 2.07 -3.00 -26.77
CA ALA A 106 3.51 -3.21 -26.89
C ALA A 106 3.96 -3.04 -28.35
N VAL A 107 4.85 -2.08 -28.59
CA VAL A 107 5.60 -1.95 -29.86
C VAL A 107 6.95 -2.67 -29.77
N ARG A 108 7.44 -2.91 -28.55
CA ARG A 108 8.51 -3.86 -28.23
C ARG A 108 8.20 -4.53 -26.89
N TRP A 109 8.29 -5.86 -26.86
CA TRP A 109 8.00 -6.66 -25.67
C TRP A 109 9.19 -6.69 -24.70
N GLY A 110 8.95 -6.34 -23.44
CA GLY A 110 9.99 -6.29 -22.41
C GLY A 110 10.57 -7.65 -22.05
N LEU A 111 9.77 -8.72 -22.12
CA LEU A 111 10.21 -10.12 -21.90
C LEU A 111 11.47 -10.51 -22.69
N THR A 112 11.71 -9.86 -23.85
CA THR A 112 12.87 -10.10 -24.71
C THR A 112 13.68 -8.83 -24.99
N HIS A 113 13.35 -7.72 -24.33
CA HIS A 113 14.00 -6.44 -24.53
C HIS A 113 14.45 -5.88 -23.19
N HIS A 114 15.73 -6.11 -22.88
CA HIS A 114 16.33 -5.66 -21.64
C HIS A 114 17.20 -4.43 -21.87
N LYS A 115 17.25 -3.56 -20.86
CA LYS A 115 18.10 -2.36 -20.82
C LYS A 115 18.73 -2.23 -19.44
N GLU A 116 19.96 -1.74 -19.38
CA GLU A 116 20.71 -1.66 -18.12
C GLU A 116 20.17 -0.61 -17.15
N SER A 117 19.41 0.37 -17.67
CA SER A 117 18.84 1.45 -16.87
C SER A 117 17.50 1.95 -17.41
N ALA A 118 16.75 2.65 -16.55
CA ALA A 118 15.53 3.36 -16.94
C ALA A 118 15.79 4.40 -18.05
N ALA A 119 16.92 5.11 -17.97
CA ALA A 119 17.31 6.10 -18.96
C ALA A 119 17.57 5.47 -20.34
N ASP A 120 18.12 4.26 -20.40
CA ASP A 120 18.32 3.53 -21.66
C ASP A 120 17.01 2.96 -22.21
N CYS A 121 16.06 2.62 -21.33
CA CYS A 121 14.71 2.24 -21.74
C CYS A 121 13.94 3.43 -22.33
N CYS A 122 13.99 4.60 -21.69
CA CYS A 122 13.44 5.84 -22.24
C CYS A 122 14.05 6.16 -23.61
N GLN A 123 15.38 6.12 -23.74
CA GLN A 123 16.06 6.37 -25.01
C GLN A 123 15.64 5.37 -26.09
N ALA A 124 15.47 4.10 -25.74
CA ALA A 124 15.00 3.09 -26.68
C ALA A 124 13.57 3.38 -27.19
N CYS A 125 12.71 3.96 -26.35
CA CYS A 125 11.39 4.43 -26.78
C CYS A 125 11.50 5.58 -27.78
N LEU A 126 12.31 6.60 -27.46
CA LEU A 126 12.56 7.74 -28.34
C LEU A 126 13.13 7.29 -29.69
N ASP A 127 14.09 6.37 -29.68
CA ASP A 127 14.69 5.81 -30.89
C ASP A 127 13.66 5.00 -31.70
N GLN A 128 12.85 4.16 -31.04
CA GLN A 128 11.80 3.41 -31.73
C GLN A 128 10.79 4.37 -32.38
N ALA A 129 10.38 5.42 -31.67
CA ALA A 129 9.44 6.41 -32.19
C ALA A 129 10.00 7.17 -33.40
N LYS A 130 11.31 7.47 -33.38
CA LYS A 130 12.04 8.13 -34.48
C LYS A 130 12.16 7.25 -35.72
N TYR A 131 12.44 5.96 -35.55
CA TYR A 131 12.69 5.03 -36.66
C TYR A 131 11.47 4.20 -37.09
N ALA A 132 10.33 4.36 -36.44
CA ALA A 132 9.08 3.70 -36.80
C ALA A 132 8.71 3.96 -38.27
N LYS A 133 8.38 2.88 -38.99
CA LYS A 133 8.00 2.96 -40.41
C LYS A 133 6.60 3.56 -40.57
N PRO A 134 6.25 4.08 -41.76
CA PRO A 134 4.88 4.48 -42.05
C PRO A 134 3.89 3.35 -41.76
N GLY A 135 2.87 3.64 -40.94
CA GLY A 135 1.86 2.69 -40.50
C GLY A 135 2.19 1.94 -39.20
N GLU A 136 3.41 2.03 -38.68
CA GLU A 136 3.76 1.49 -37.36
C GLU A 136 3.37 2.46 -36.23
N LYS A 137 2.99 1.90 -35.09
CA LYS A 137 2.78 2.67 -33.87
C LYS A 137 4.12 3.17 -33.33
N LYS A 138 4.21 4.47 -33.07
CA LYS A 138 5.37 5.09 -32.44
C LYS A 138 5.31 4.93 -30.93
N CYS A 139 6.40 4.51 -30.31
CA CYS A 139 6.50 4.43 -28.88
C CYS A 139 6.24 5.80 -28.26
N ASN A 140 5.41 5.82 -27.22
CA ASN A 140 5.08 7.02 -26.48
C ASN A 140 5.00 6.79 -24.96
N ILE A 141 5.18 5.53 -24.54
CA ILE A 141 5.19 5.07 -23.17
C ILE A 141 6.34 4.08 -23.04
N TRP A 142 7.18 4.25 -22.02
CA TRP A 142 8.19 3.27 -21.64
C TRP A 142 7.93 2.80 -20.21
N VAL A 143 8.14 1.51 -19.94
CA VAL A 143 8.02 0.92 -18.60
C VAL A 143 9.23 0.02 -18.35
N TYR A 144 9.94 0.27 -17.26
CA TYR A 144 11.21 -0.35 -16.92
C TYR A 144 11.12 -1.06 -15.56
N CYS A 145 11.72 -2.25 -15.46
CA CYS A 145 11.85 -2.96 -14.20
C CYS A 145 13.24 -2.74 -13.56
N PRO A 146 13.37 -1.85 -12.54
CA PRO A 146 14.63 -1.65 -11.82
C PRO A 146 14.92 -2.75 -10.78
N SER A 147 13.90 -3.47 -10.31
CA SER A 147 14.02 -4.44 -9.22
C SER A 147 14.85 -5.66 -9.62
N GLU A 148 15.87 -5.99 -8.84
CA GLU A 148 16.73 -7.17 -9.06
C GLU A 148 15.97 -8.49 -8.96
N THR A 149 14.92 -8.52 -8.13
CA THR A 149 14.05 -9.70 -7.96
C THR A 149 12.90 -9.75 -8.96
N GLY A 150 12.89 -8.86 -9.96
CA GLY A 150 11.80 -8.75 -10.91
C GLY A 150 10.65 -7.87 -10.44
N CYS A 151 9.69 -7.63 -11.34
CA CYS A 151 8.59 -6.69 -11.13
C CYS A 151 7.23 -7.39 -11.23
N TYR A 152 6.35 -7.11 -10.29
CA TYR A 152 5.02 -7.69 -10.28
C TYR A 152 4.11 -7.06 -11.35
N SER A 153 3.41 -7.89 -12.12
CA SER A 153 2.32 -7.51 -13.01
C SER A 153 1.18 -8.54 -12.85
N PRO A 154 -0.10 -8.15 -12.93
CA PRO A 154 -1.22 -9.08 -12.85
C PRO A 154 -1.49 -9.80 -14.17
N ASP A 155 -0.45 -10.41 -14.74
CA ASP A 155 -0.55 -11.25 -15.92
C ASP A 155 0.10 -12.63 -15.70
N ILE A 156 0.22 -13.40 -16.76
CA ILE A 156 0.69 -14.79 -16.70
C ILE A 156 2.22 -14.92 -16.72
N TYR A 157 2.95 -13.81 -16.86
CA TYR A 157 4.40 -13.82 -17.03
C TYR A 157 5.12 -13.52 -15.72
N GLU A 158 6.32 -14.06 -15.61
CA GLU A 158 7.27 -13.70 -14.58
C GLU A 158 8.22 -12.65 -15.15
N HIS A 159 8.08 -11.41 -14.69
CA HIS A 159 8.91 -10.31 -15.19
C HIS A 159 10.21 -10.19 -14.43
N LYS A 160 11.30 -10.03 -15.18
CA LYS A 160 12.67 -10.01 -14.65
C LYS A 160 13.23 -8.60 -14.56
N ASN A 161 14.33 -8.46 -13.80
CA ASN A 161 15.12 -7.25 -13.76
C ASN A 161 15.50 -6.80 -15.17
N GLN A 162 15.57 -5.48 -15.39
CA GLN A 162 15.98 -4.83 -16.63
C GLN A 162 15.00 -4.95 -17.80
N GLU A 163 13.83 -5.56 -17.63
CA GLU A 163 12.81 -5.55 -18.68
C GLU A 163 12.43 -4.13 -19.07
N CYS A 164 12.46 -3.86 -20.38
CA CYS A 164 12.10 -2.58 -20.97
C CYS A 164 10.94 -2.75 -21.96
N TRP A 165 9.77 -2.30 -21.55
CA TRP A 165 8.55 -2.35 -22.32
C TRP A 165 8.37 -1.04 -23.08
N LEU A 166 8.36 -1.12 -24.41
CA LEU A 166 8.05 0.01 -25.27
C LEU A 166 6.60 -0.12 -25.72
N LYS A 167 5.77 0.86 -25.36
CA LYS A 167 4.32 0.81 -25.55
C LYS A 167 3.84 2.03 -26.34
N HIS A 168 2.68 1.86 -26.95
CA HIS A 168 1.92 2.92 -27.61
C HIS A 168 0.48 2.93 -27.12
N ALA A 169 -0.01 4.10 -26.70
CA ALA A 169 -1.44 4.38 -26.56
C ALA A 169 -1.75 5.79 -27.05
N GLU A 170 -2.90 5.99 -27.71
CA GLU A 170 -3.39 7.34 -28.06
C GLU A 170 -3.72 8.16 -26.80
N LYS A 171 -4.23 7.47 -25.77
CA LYS A 171 -4.51 8.01 -24.44
C LYS A 171 -3.85 7.10 -23.41
N PRO A 172 -2.62 7.43 -22.98
CA PRO A 172 -1.91 6.68 -21.95
C PRO A 172 -2.79 6.51 -20.70
N LYS A 173 -2.95 5.26 -20.26
CA LYS A 173 -3.73 4.93 -19.08
C LYS A 173 -2.78 4.44 -18.00
N LEU A 174 -2.79 5.13 -16.86
CA LEU A 174 -2.11 4.66 -15.66
C LEU A 174 -2.87 3.45 -15.11
N ASN A 175 -2.21 2.29 -15.01
CA ASN A 175 -2.80 1.08 -14.44
C ASN A 175 -2.64 1.10 -12.92
N PHE A 176 -1.41 1.30 -12.46
CA PHE A 176 -1.04 1.30 -11.06
C PHE A 176 -0.04 2.42 -10.78
N LYS A 177 -0.16 3.02 -9.60
CA LYS A 177 0.70 4.11 -9.13
C LYS A 177 0.90 4.01 -7.62
N ASP A 178 2.11 4.27 -7.18
CA ASP A 178 2.54 4.28 -5.79
C ASP A 178 2.24 2.94 -5.09
N LYS A 179 1.19 2.87 -4.28
CA LYS A 179 0.81 1.68 -3.52
C LYS A 179 -0.35 0.95 -4.18
N TYR A 180 -0.27 -0.38 -4.23
CA TYR A 180 -1.46 -1.19 -4.51
C TYR A 180 -2.45 -1.05 -3.36
N SER A 181 -3.73 -0.87 -3.67
CA SER A 181 -4.76 -0.76 -2.63
C SER A 181 -4.93 -2.06 -1.85
N ASP A 182 -5.36 -1.96 -0.59
CA ASP A 182 -5.52 -3.13 0.28
C ASP A 182 -6.46 -4.17 -0.33
N TRP A 183 -7.63 -3.75 -0.84
CA TRP A 183 -8.56 -4.62 -1.56
C TRP A 183 -7.89 -5.36 -2.75
N TYR A 184 -7.01 -4.66 -3.48
CA TYR A 184 -6.34 -5.27 -4.62
C TYR A 184 -5.36 -6.35 -4.15
N ARG A 185 -4.61 -6.08 -3.08
CA ARG A 185 -3.67 -7.02 -2.48
C ARG A 185 -4.36 -8.20 -1.79
N ASP A 186 -5.54 -7.99 -1.21
CA ASP A 186 -6.37 -9.07 -0.64
C ASP A 186 -6.80 -10.07 -1.72
N SER A 187 -7.11 -9.57 -2.91
CA SER A 187 -7.47 -10.38 -4.08
C SER A 187 -6.25 -10.89 -4.87
N HIS A 188 -5.09 -10.26 -4.69
CA HIS A 188 -3.82 -10.62 -5.35
C HIS A 188 -2.70 -10.71 -4.30
N PRO A 189 -2.63 -11.82 -3.53
CA PRO A 189 -1.72 -11.92 -2.38
C PRO A 189 -0.23 -11.78 -2.73
N ASN A 190 0.14 -12.00 -4.00
CA ASN A 190 1.51 -11.86 -4.49
C ASN A 190 1.85 -10.42 -4.91
N ALA A 191 0.88 -9.50 -4.92
CA ALA A 191 1.13 -8.10 -5.22
C ALA A 191 1.93 -7.45 -4.08
N PRO A 192 3.08 -6.81 -4.37
CA PRO A 192 3.86 -6.09 -3.38
C PRO A 192 3.08 -4.90 -2.82
N LEU A 193 3.63 -4.24 -1.80
CA LEU A 193 3.00 -3.03 -1.24
C LEU A 193 3.06 -1.86 -2.23
N ILE A 194 4.20 -1.72 -2.90
CA ILE A 194 4.52 -0.60 -3.81
C ILE A 194 4.67 -1.14 -5.24
N VAL A 195 4.20 -0.39 -6.22
CA VAL A 195 4.37 -0.69 -7.65
C VAL A 195 5.87 -0.72 -7.97
N PRO A 196 6.42 -1.83 -8.47
CA PRO A 196 7.87 -1.98 -8.64
C PRO A 196 8.39 -1.42 -9.97
N TRP A 197 7.50 -0.90 -10.83
CA TRP A 197 7.84 -0.38 -12.15
C TRP A 197 8.17 1.10 -12.11
N VAL A 198 9.03 1.52 -13.04
CA VAL A 198 9.28 2.94 -13.36
C VAL A 198 8.82 3.16 -14.78
N SER A 199 8.15 4.26 -15.05
CA SER A 199 7.65 4.53 -16.39
C SER A 199 7.62 5.99 -16.74
N GLY A 200 7.42 6.30 -18.01
CA GLY A 200 7.25 7.66 -18.47
C GLY A 200 6.49 7.75 -19.77
N VAL A 201 5.95 8.93 -20.04
CA VAL A 201 4.99 9.19 -21.12
C VAL A 201 5.31 10.51 -21.82
N PHE A 202 5.37 10.50 -23.16
CA PHE A 202 5.80 11.65 -23.96
C PHE A 202 4.67 12.59 -24.44
N TYR A 203 3.54 12.70 -23.71
CA TYR A 203 2.37 13.49 -24.16
C TYR A 203 1.94 14.65 -23.27
N LYS A 204 2.73 15.03 -22.27
CA LYS A 204 2.32 16.10 -21.34
C LYS A 204 2.35 17.52 -21.94
N ASP A 205 2.76 17.71 -23.19
CA ASP A 205 2.85 19.06 -23.81
C ASP A 205 1.64 19.51 -24.64
N VAL A 206 0.58 18.71 -24.80
CA VAL A 206 -0.57 19.14 -25.66
C VAL A 206 -1.60 19.99 -24.90
N GLU A 207 -1.71 19.88 -23.58
CA GLU A 207 -2.62 20.74 -22.79
C GLU A 207 -1.96 22.05 -22.33
N ALA A 208 -0.66 22.04 -22.02
CA ALA A 208 0.04 23.24 -21.53
C ALA A 208 0.20 24.35 -22.60
N THR A 209 0.29 24.01 -23.89
CA THR A 209 0.51 25.00 -24.96
C THR A 209 -0.76 25.72 -25.43
N SER A 210 -1.94 25.30 -24.98
CA SER A 210 -3.22 25.91 -25.38
C SER A 210 -3.71 27.03 -24.46
N ALA A 211 -3.13 27.15 -23.25
CA ALA A 211 -3.46 28.23 -22.31
C ALA A 211 -2.59 29.48 -22.52
N ASP A 212 -1.35 29.33 -22.98
CA ASP A 212 -0.39 30.44 -23.07
C ASP A 212 -0.40 31.20 -24.41
N THR A 213 -1.25 30.81 -25.38
CA THR A 213 -1.33 31.48 -26.69
C THR A 213 -2.50 32.45 -26.85
N PHE A 214 -3.35 32.61 -25.83
CA PHE A 214 -4.50 33.54 -25.89
C PHE A 214 -4.29 34.88 -25.16
N ASP A 215 -3.31 35.01 -24.26
CA ASP A 215 -3.11 36.25 -23.49
C ASP A 215 -2.15 37.26 -24.12
N GLU A 216 -1.31 36.89 -25.10
CA GLU A 216 -0.45 37.85 -25.81
C GLU A 216 -1.13 38.60 -26.97
N ALA A 217 -2.34 38.20 -27.37
CA ALA A 217 -3.05 38.81 -28.50
C ALA A 217 -4.01 39.96 -28.11
N LEU A 218 -4.13 40.32 -26.83
CA LEU A 218 -5.09 41.32 -26.35
C LEU A 218 -4.49 42.60 -25.75
N LEU A 219 -3.16 42.79 -25.85
CA LEU A 219 -2.47 44.00 -25.40
C LEU A 219 -1.88 44.87 -26.53
N THR A 220 -2.20 44.57 -27.79
CA THR A 220 -1.87 45.43 -28.93
C THR A 220 -3.03 45.51 -29.92
N THR A 221 -4.03 46.34 -29.58
CA THR A 221 -4.86 47.14 -30.51
C THR A 221 -5.70 48.14 -29.73
#